data_AF-A0A147JX35-F1
#
_entry.id   AF-A0A147JX35-F1
#
_cell.length_a   1.000
_cell.length_b   1.000
_cell.length_c   1.000
_cell.angle_alpha   90.00
_cell.angle_beta   90.00
_cell.angle_gamma   90.00
#
_symmetry.space_group_name_H-M   'P 1'
#
loop_
_entity.id
_entity.type
_entity.pdbx_description
1 polymer ?
#
loop_
_entity_poly.entity_id
_entity_poly.type
_entity_poly.pdbx_seq_one_letter_code
_entity_poly.pdbx_strand_id
1 'polypeptide(L)'
;MEFGPGIWGPIAATVLMLLGAIIGYLVLIISRRYIVPKPSSEKLKTYACGEELKPEEAHFDSEHFYSAVRRVFKPFYKYVQPKHSGILSTYLLWVVIGFFIVLIAVTLSLR
;
A
#
# COMPACT_ATOMS: atom_id res chain seq x y z
N MET A 1 -23.86 -4.10 -10.22
CA MET A 1 -23.09 -5.26 -10.70
C MET A 1 -23.97 -6.48 -10.49
N GLU A 2 -24.55 -7.02 -11.56
CA GLU A 2 -25.26 -8.29 -11.47
C GLU A 2 -24.21 -9.40 -11.60
N PHE A 3 -24.04 -10.17 -10.53
CA PHE A 3 -23.23 -11.38 -10.58
C PHE A 3 -24.01 -12.39 -11.43
N GLY A 4 -23.38 -12.90 -12.50
CA GLY A 4 -24.03 -13.79 -13.45
C GLY A 4 -24.67 -15.02 -12.77
N PRO A 5 -25.65 -15.68 -13.43
CA PRO A 5 -26.38 -16.80 -12.83
C PRO A 5 -25.41 -17.94 -12.48
N GLY A 6 -25.12 -18.09 -11.19
CA GLY A 6 -24.17 -19.08 -10.71
C GLY A 6 -24.11 -19.08 -9.19
N ILE A 7 -23.94 -20.26 -8.61
CA ILE A 7 -23.78 -20.46 -7.16
C ILE A 7 -22.48 -19.84 -6.59
N TRP A 8 -21.57 -19.39 -7.45
CA TRP A 8 -20.27 -18.82 -7.12
C TRP A 8 -20.29 -17.29 -6.93
N GLY A 9 -21.40 -16.75 -6.45
CA GLY A 9 -21.49 -15.32 -6.15
C GLY A 9 -20.55 -14.89 -5.01
N PRO A 10 -20.34 -13.57 -4.80
CA PRO A 10 -19.43 -13.06 -3.78
C PRO A 10 -19.76 -13.58 -2.38
N ILE A 11 -21.05 -13.71 -2.05
CA ILE A 11 -21.49 -14.23 -0.75
C ILE A 11 -20.98 -15.67 -0.54
N ALA A 12 -21.14 -16.54 -1.54
CA ALA A 12 -20.67 -17.91 -1.48
C ALA A 12 -19.14 -17.99 -1.36
N ALA A 13 -18.42 -17.16 -2.13
CA ALA A 13 -16.96 -17.07 -2.05
C ALA A 13 -16.49 -16.61 -0.65
N THR A 14 -17.12 -15.57 -0.09
CA THR A 14 -16.80 -15.08 1.25
C THR A 14 -17.07 -16.13 2.32
N VAL A 15 -18.21 -16.83 2.26
CA VAL A 15 -18.54 -17.91 3.21
C VAL A 15 -17.49 -19.03 3.16
N LEU A 16 -17.08 -19.45 1.95
CA LEU A 16 -16.04 -20.47 1.79
C LEU A 16 -14.68 -20.01 2.30
N MET A 17 -14.28 -18.75 2.04
CA MET A 17 -13.03 -18.18 2.56
C MET A 17 -13.02 -18.13 4.09
N LEU A 18 -14.14 -17.71 4.71
CA LEU A 18 -14.28 -17.68 6.16
C LEU A 18 -14.23 -19.10 6.76
N LEU A 19 -14.91 -20.06 6.14
CA LEU A 19 -14.89 -21.45 6.58
C LEU A 19 -13.48 -22.05 6.50
N GLY A 20 -12.74 -21.78 5.42
CA GLY A 20 -11.33 -22.17 5.30
C GLY A 20 -10.44 -21.53 6.37
N ALA A 21 -10.63 -20.24 6.65
CA ALA A 21 -9.88 -19.53 7.69
C ALA A 21 -10.18 -20.10 9.09
N ILE A 22 -11.45 -20.42 9.39
CA ILE A 22 -11.85 -21.05 10.66
C ILE A 22 -11.19 -22.42 10.81
N ILE A 23 -11.25 -23.26 9.78
CA ILE A 23 -10.62 -24.59 9.81
C ILE A 23 -9.11 -24.45 10.02
N GLY A 24 -8.44 -23.58 9.27
CA GLY A 24 -7.00 -23.32 9.42
C GLY A 24 -6.64 -22.85 10.82
N TYR A 25 -7.44 -21.95 11.40
CA TYR A 25 -7.24 -21.46 12.77
C TYR A 25 -7.44 -22.57 13.82
N LEU A 26 -8.45 -23.42 13.67
CA LEU A 26 -8.68 -24.56 14.56
C LEU A 26 -7.50 -25.54 14.51
N VAL A 27 -6.98 -25.85 13.32
CA VAL A 27 -5.78 -26.69 13.15
C VAL A 27 -4.57 -26.06 13.85
N LEU A 28 -4.37 -24.74 13.73
CA LEU A 28 -3.29 -24.04 14.42
C LEU A 28 -3.43 -24.09 15.95
N ILE A 29 -4.63 -23.92 16.51
CA ILE A 29 -4.83 -24.04 17.97
C ILE A 29 -4.55 -25.47 18.42
N ILE A 30 -5.12 -26.46 17.73
CA ILE A 30 -4.99 -27.87 18.09
C ILE A 30 -3.52 -28.28 18.02
N SER A 31 -2.81 -27.96 16.93
CA SER A 31 -1.38 -28.29 16.78
C SER A 31 -0.50 -27.65 17.85
N ARG A 32 -0.77 -26.40 18.26
CA ARG A 32 -0.04 -25.73 19.35
C ARG A 32 -0.22 -26.40 20.72
N ARG A 33 -1.30 -27.18 20.94
CA ARG A 33 -1.47 -27.96 22.18
C ARG A 33 -0.52 -29.15 22.24
N TYR A 34 -0.15 -29.72 21.09
CA TYR A 34 0.71 -30.90 21.00
C TYR A 34 2.18 -30.56 20.76
N ILE A 35 2.48 -29.36 20.27
CA ILE A 35 3.86 -28.91 19.95
C ILE A 35 4.28 -27.84 20.95
N VAL A 36 5.29 -28.12 21.77
CA VAL A 36 5.91 -27.10 22.63
C VAL A 36 6.72 -26.15 21.75
N PRO A 37 6.42 -24.83 21.70
CA PRO A 37 7.18 -23.88 20.91
C PRO A 37 8.54 -23.64 21.58
N LYS A 38 9.57 -24.32 21.10
CA LYS A 38 10.98 -24.03 21.41
C LYS A 38 11.74 -23.71 20.12
N PRO A 39 11.49 -22.54 19.51
CA PRO A 39 12.32 -22.10 18.39
C PRO A 39 13.76 -21.92 18.90
N SER A 40 14.73 -22.51 18.20
CA SER A 40 16.14 -22.18 18.42
C SER A 40 16.41 -20.75 17.93
N SER A 41 17.49 -20.12 18.42
CA SER A 41 17.92 -18.80 17.95
C SER A 41 18.06 -18.73 16.43
N GLU A 42 18.56 -19.80 15.81
CA GLU A 42 18.71 -19.90 14.34
C GLU A 42 17.36 -19.88 13.61
N LYS A 43 16.29 -20.44 14.19
CA LYS A 43 14.95 -20.41 13.58
C LYS A 43 14.30 -19.02 13.59
N LEU A 44 14.86 -18.09 14.36
CA LEU A 44 14.38 -16.70 14.41
C LEU A 44 15.08 -15.80 13.38
N LYS A 45 16.18 -16.27 12.77
CA LYS A 45 16.89 -15.53 11.72
C LYS A 45 16.22 -15.71 10.37
N THR A 46 16.30 -14.67 9.53
CA THR A 46 15.88 -14.77 8.13
C THR A 46 16.78 -15.77 7.40
N TYR A 47 16.18 -16.71 6.68
CA TYR A 47 16.94 -17.66 5.88
C TYR A 47 17.61 -16.93 4.71
N ALA A 48 18.94 -16.87 4.72
CA ALA A 48 19.76 -16.21 3.70
C ALA A 48 20.83 -17.13 3.12
N CYS A 49 20.50 -18.41 2.91
CA CYS A 49 21.40 -19.40 2.30
C CYS A 49 22.78 -19.53 2.98
N GLY A 50 22.85 -19.29 4.29
CA GLY A 50 24.09 -19.37 5.08
C GLY A 50 24.77 -18.03 5.34
N GLU A 51 24.24 -16.93 4.82
CA GLU A 51 24.68 -15.58 5.17
C GLU A 51 23.94 -15.05 6.43
N GLU A 52 24.63 -14.23 7.22
CA GLU A 52 24.01 -13.53 8.36
C GLU A 52 23.49 -12.17 7.87
N LEU A 53 22.20 -12.10 7.57
CA LEU A 53 21.55 -10.84 7.21
C LEU A 53 21.07 -10.10 8.46
N LYS A 54 21.27 -8.79 8.46
CA LYS A 54 20.63 -7.95 9.46
C LYS A 54 19.13 -7.83 9.16
N PRO A 55 18.26 -7.66 10.16
CA PRO A 55 16.82 -7.49 9.94
C PRO A 55 16.47 -6.37 8.95
N GLU A 56 17.27 -5.31 8.91
CA GLU A 56 17.09 -4.16 8.01
C GLU A 56 17.39 -4.50 6.54
N GLU A 57 18.30 -5.43 6.29
CA GLU A 57 18.68 -5.87 4.94
C GLU A 57 17.70 -6.92 4.40
N ALA A 58 17.07 -7.69 5.29
CA ALA A 58 16.02 -8.65 4.95
C ALA A 58 14.69 -7.99 4.59
N HIS A 59 14.44 -6.76 5.05
CA HIS A 59 13.21 -6.02 4.77
C HIS A 59 13.40 -5.19 3.49
N PHE A 60 12.54 -5.41 2.49
CA PHE A 60 12.42 -4.49 1.38
C PHE A 60 11.96 -3.11 1.87
N ASP A 61 12.82 -2.09 1.73
CA ASP A 61 12.43 -0.71 2.00
C ASP A 61 11.30 -0.26 1.06
N SER A 62 10.41 0.56 1.60
CA SER A 62 9.34 1.27 0.89
C SER A 62 9.83 2.01 -0.36
N GLU A 63 11.07 2.51 -0.35
CA GLU A 63 11.69 3.14 -1.52
C GLU A 63 11.82 2.17 -2.71
N HIS A 64 12.03 0.88 -2.47
CA HIS A 64 12.14 -0.11 -3.53
C HIS A 64 10.80 -0.38 -4.20
N PHE A 65 9.69 -0.34 -3.45
CA PHE A 65 8.35 -0.52 -4.01
C PHE A 65 7.98 0.58 -5.01
N TYR A 66 8.28 1.84 -4.69
CA TYR A 66 7.99 2.98 -5.58
C TYR A 66 9.11 3.29 -6.59
N SER A 67 10.19 2.50 -6.59
CA SER A 67 11.37 2.74 -7.43
C SER A 67 11.03 2.77 -8.93
N ALA A 68 10.12 1.92 -9.39
CA ALA A 68 9.67 1.89 -10.79
C ALA A 68 8.94 3.18 -11.17
N VAL A 69 7.99 3.63 -10.34
CA VAL A 69 7.25 4.88 -10.54
C VAL A 69 8.22 6.06 -10.54
N ARG A 70 9.10 6.15 -9.52
CA ARG A 70 10.12 7.20 -9.43
C ARG A 70 11.03 7.23 -10.65
N ARG A 71 11.38 6.07 -11.21
CA ARG A 71 12.23 5.96 -12.40
C ARG A 71 11.54 6.47 -13.65
N VAL A 72 10.29 6.07 -13.88
CA VAL A 72 9.48 6.50 -15.04
C VAL A 72 9.25 8.01 -15.00
N PHE A 73 8.89 8.57 -13.84
CA PHE A 73 8.59 9.99 -13.69
C PHE A 73 9.83 10.86 -13.45
N LYS A 74 11.05 10.30 -13.40
CA LYS A 74 12.29 11.04 -13.13
C LYS A 74 12.50 12.26 -14.06
N PRO A 75 12.26 12.19 -15.39
CA PRO A 75 12.41 13.36 -16.26
C PRO A 75 11.38 14.46 -15.93
N PHE A 76 10.14 14.07 -15.64
CA PHE A 76 9.08 15.00 -15.25
C PHE A 76 9.41 15.72 -13.94
N TYR A 77 9.85 14.98 -12.92
CA TYR A 77 10.28 15.58 -11.66
C TYR A 77 11.44 16.55 -11.86
N LYS A 78 12.45 16.18 -12.67
CA LYS A 78 13.56 17.10 -13.00
C LYS A 78 13.11 18.38 -13.69
N TYR A 79 12.02 18.35 -14.45
CA TYR A 79 11.46 19.53 -15.10
C TYR A 79 10.64 20.41 -14.16
N VAL A 80 9.88 19.81 -13.24
CA VAL A 80 8.93 20.52 -12.36
C VAL A 80 9.57 20.99 -11.05
N GLN A 81 10.50 20.22 -10.50
CA GLN A 81 11.15 20.51 -9.22
C GLN A 81 11.84 21.89 -9.19
N PRO A 82 12.58 22.33 -10.23
CA PRO A 82 13.22 23.66 -10.23
C PRO A 82 12.22 24.82 -10.21
N LYS A 83 10.95 24.60 -10.58
CA LYS A 83 9.91 25.63 -10.57
C LYS A 83 9.32 25.90 -9.18
N HIS A 84 9.67 25.08 -8.19
CA HIS A 84 9.25 25.27 -6.81
C HIS A 84 10.27 26.15 -6.08
N SER A 85 9.96 27.44 -5.97
CA SER A 85 10.86 28.42 -5.36
C SER A 85 11.02 28.25 -3.85
N GLY A 86 10.10 27.55 -3.18
CA GLY A 86 10.07 27.43 -1.71
C GLY A 86 9.66 28.73 -1.00
N ILE A 87 9.32 29.79 -1.74
CA ILE A 87 8.91 31.09 -1.18
C ILE A 87 7.41 31.06 -0.89
N LEU A 88 7.05 31.11 0.40
CA LEU A 88 5.66 31.00 0.87
C LEU A 88 4.69 31.98 0.17
N SER A 89 5.11 33.24 -0.02
CA SER A 89 4.27 34.26 -0.66
C SER A 89 3.87 33.89 -2.09
N THR A 90 4.75 33.22 -2.85
CA THR A 90 4.46 32.73 -4.20
C THR A 90 3.33 31.69 -4.18
N TYR A 91 3.33 30.77 -3.21
CA TYR A 91 2.28 29.76 -3.09
C TYR A 91 0.95 30.37 -2.65
N LEU A 92 0.96 31.31 -1.69
CA LEU A 92 -0.24 32.02 -1.26
C LEU A 92 -0.90 32.77 -2.42
N LEU A 93 -0.10 33.41 -3.27
CA LEU A 93 -0.60 34.07 -4.47
C LEU A 93 -1.31 33.08 -5.42
N TRP A 94 -0.72 31.90 -5.67
CA TRP A 94 -1.35 30.88 -6.51
C TRP A 94 -2.65 30.33 -5.91
N VAL A 95 -2.73 30.19 -4.58
CA VAL A 95 -3.97 29.79 -3.90
C VAL A 95 -5.06 30.83 -4.08
N VAL A 96 -4.76 32.12 -3.91
CA VAL A 96 -5.71 33.22 -4.09
C VAL A 96 -6.19 33.30 -5.54
N ILE A 97 -5.28 33.19 -6.52
CA ILE A 97 -5.64 33.15 -7.94
C ILE A 97 -6.54 31.95 -8.24
N GLY A 98 -6.17 30.76 -7.78
CA GLY A 98 -6.96 29.54 -7.96
C GLY A 98 -8.36 29.67 -7.36
N PHE A 99 -8.48 30.30 -6.19
CA PHE A 99 -9.76 30.58 -5.56
C PHE A 99 -10.66 31.48 -6.42
N PHE A 100 -10.14 32.59 -6.95
CA PHE A 100 -10.91 33.46 -7.85
C PHE A 100 -11.32 32.75 -9.15
N ILE A 101 -10.45 31.93 -9.74
CA ILE A 101 -10.78 31.12 -10.93
C ILE A 101 -11.97 30.21 -10.64
N VAL A 102 -11.94 29.49 -9.51
CA VAL A 102 -13.03 28.59 -9.11
C VAL A 102 -14.32 29.37 -8.86
N LEU A 103 -14.27 30.52 -8.16
CA LEU A 103 -15.46 31.35 -7.94
C LEU A 103 -16.09 31.83 -9.24
N ILE A 104 -15.27 32.29 -10.20
CA ILE A 104 -15.75 32.73 -11.52
C ILE A 104 -16.38 31.56 -12.27
N ALA A 105 -15.71 30.41 -12.30
CA ALA A 105 -16.21 29.21 -12.98
C ALA A 105 -17.57 28.75 -12.42
N VAL A 106 -17.72 28.73 -11.09
CA VAL A 106 -18.98 28.41 -10.42
C VAL A 106 -20.05 29.44 -10.75
N THR A 107 -19.73 30.73 -10.69
CA THR A 107 -20.68 31.80 -10.99
C THR A 107 -21.18 31.73 -12.43
N LEU A 108 -20.31 31.40 -13.39
CA LEU A 108 -20.68 31.22 -14.79
C LEU A 108 -21.48 29.94 -15.02
N SER A 109 -21.26 28.89 -14.23
CA SER A 109 -21.97 27.61 -14.35
C SER A 109 -23.36 27.62 -13.70
N LEU A 110 -23.60 28.57 -12.79
CA LEU A 110 -24.90 28.79 -12.12
C LEU A 110 -25.77 29.83 -12.84
N ARG A 111 -25.25 30.49 -13.88
CA ARG A 111 -26.00 31.35 -14.80
C ARG A 111 -26.52 30.55 -15.98
#